data_AF-A0A2E0QXN6-F1
#
_entry.id   AF-A0A2E0QXN6-F1
#
_cell.length_a   1.000
_cell.length_b   1.000
_cell.length_c   1.000
_cell.angle_alpha   90.00
_cell.angle_beta   90.00
_cell.angle_gamma   90.00
#
_symmetry.space_group_name_H-M   'P 1'
#
loop_
_entity.id
_entity.type
_entity.pdbx_description
1 polymer ?
#
loop_
_entity_poly.entity_id
_entity_poly.type
_entity_poly.pdbx_seq_one_letter_code
_entity_poly.pdbx_strand_id
1 'polypeptide(L)'
;MTELVLTLSIVTACISFSVSETKLFEPLRNWISARSSFCGELVKCPYCFGHWVSLALVLIYQPRIVDVWLFLDLAISVFVIAWLGAFQALLMCRLMDLVEK
;
A
#
# COMPACT_ATOMS: atom_id res chain seq x y z
N MET A 1 12.85 13.97 -7.79
CA MET A 1 13.10 12.91 -6.78
C MET A 1 11.91 12.79 -5.83
N THR A 2 11.47 13.90 -5.21
CA THR A 2 10.23 14.00 -4.41
C THR A 2 8.96 13.59 -5.18
N GLU A 3 8.83 14.02 -6.44
CA GLU A 3 7.69 13.68 -7.32
C GLU A 3 7.50 12.17 -7.50
N LEU A 4 8.59 11.41 -7.56
CA LEU A 4 8.55 9.96 -7.71
C LEU A 4 7.99 9.31 -6.44
N VAL A 5 8.44 9.77 -5.26
CA VAL A 5 7.97 9.25 -3.96
C VAL A 5 6.48 9.51 -3.77
N LEU A 6 6.00 10.71 -4.12
CA LEU A 6 4.59 11.08 -4.10
C LEU A 6 3.76 10.22 -5.07
N THR A 7 4.25 10.03 -6.29
CA THR A 7 3.55 9.19 -7.28
C THR A 7 3.47 7.76 -6.79
N LEU A 8 4.55 7.19 -6.27
CA LEU A 8 4.58 5.84 -5.73
C LEU A 8 3.69 5.69 -4.49
N SER A 9 3.59 6.71 -3.63
CA SER A 9 2.70 6.66 -2.47
C SER A 9 1.23 6.66 -2.90
N ILE A 10 0.87 7.48 -3.88
CA ILE A 10 -0.49 7.51 -4.45
C ILE A 10 -0.82 6.18 -5.10
N VAL A 11 0.08 5.63 -5.91
CA VAL A 11 -0.10 4.31 -6.54
C VAL A 11 -0.25 3.22 -5.47
N THR A 12 0.57 3.25 -4.43
CA THR A 12 0.47 2.33 -3.28
C THR A 12 -0.90 2.45 -2.61
N ALA A 13 -1.37 3.69 -2.37
CA ALA A 13 -2.67 3.96 -1.78
C ALA A 13 -3.81 3.41 -2.64
N CYS A 14 -3.80 3.73 -3.94
CA CYS A 14 -4.81 3.27 -4.89
C CYS A 14 -4.89 1.75 -4.95
N ILE A 15 -3.75 1.06 -5.13
CA ILE A 15 -3.74 -0.41 -5.20
C ILE A 15 -4.24 -0.99 -3.87
N SER A 16 -3.75 -0.49 -2.74
CA SER A 16 -4.10 -1.03 -1.42
C SER A 16 -5.58 -0.84 -1.11
N PHE A 17 -6.11 0.34 -1.40
CA PHE A 17 -7.53 0.64 -1.27
C PHE A 17 -8.38 -0.18 -2.22
N SER A 18 -8.01 -0.29 -3.50
CA SER A 18 -8.77 -1.08 -4.47
C SER A 18 -8.85 -2.55 -4.07
N VAL A 19 -7.73 -3.14 -3.69
CA VAL A 19 -7.68 -4.56 -3.32
C VAL A 19 -8.39 -4.81 -1.98
N SER A 20 -8.25 -3.89 -1.03
CA SER A 20 -8.83 -4.07 0.31
C SER A 20 -10.32 -3.76 0.32
N GLU A 21 -10.80 -2.69 -0.30
CA GLU A 21 -12.15 -2.17 -0.07
C GLU A 21 -13.11 -2.36 -1.25
N THR A 22 -12.64 -2.50 -2.48
CA THR A 22 -13.58 -2.56 -3.61
C THR A 22 -14.27 -3.93 -3.69
N LYS A 23 -15.59 -3.89 -3.91
CA LYS A 23 -16.45 -5.08 -4.10
C LYS A 23 -15.97 -5.99 -5.24
N LEU A 24 -15.26 -5.42 -6.22
CA LEU A 24 -14.62 -6.16 -7.32
C LEU A 24 -13.62 -7.21 -6.83
N PHE A 25 -12.88 -6.92 -5.76
CA PHE A 25 -11.86 -7.82 -5.20
C PHE A 25 -12.35 -8.65 -4.01
N GLU A 26 -13.62 -8.53 -3.63
CA GLU A 26 -14.25 -9.34 -2.58
C GLU A 26 -14.12 -10.86 -2.81
N PRO A 27 -14.41 -11.42 -4.01
CA PRO A 27 -14.22 -12.86 -4.24
C PRO A 27 -12.76 -13.29 -4.13
N LEU A 28 -11.82 -12.43 -4.54
CA LEU A 28 -10.38 -12.69 -4.42
C LEU A 28 -9.96 -12.71 -2.94
N ARG A 29 -10.38 -11.73 -2.14
CA ARG A 29 -10.14 -11.67 -0.69
C ARG A 29 -10.67 -12.93 0.01
N ASN A 30 -11.88 -13.37 -0.34
CA ASN A 30 -12.49 -14.55 0.26
C ASN A 30 -11.74 -15.83 -0.14
N TRP A 31 -11.30 -15.94 -1.39
CA TRP A 31 -10.47 -17.07 -1.85
C TRP A 31 -9.10 -17.13 -1.14
N ILE A 32 -8.43 -15.98 -0.97
CA ILE A 32 -7.16 -15.90 -0.24
C ILE A 32 -7.37 -16.25 1.24
N SER A 33 -8.44 -15.72 1.86
CA SER A 33 -8.79 -16.02 3.25
C SER A 33 -9.14 -17.49 3.47
N ALA A 34 -9.69 -18.18 2.46
CA ALA A 34 -9.94 -19.62 2.52
C ALA A 34 -8.67 -20.45 2.47
N ARG A 35 -7.56 -19.91 1.93
CA ARG A 35 -6.30 -20.62 1.77
C ARG A 35 -5.32 -20.38 2.93
N SER A 36 -5.35 -19.20 3.54
CA SER A 36 -4.56 -18.86 4.72
C SER A 36 -5.21 -17.70 5.48
N SER A 37 -5.43 -17.86 6.78
CA SER A 37 -6.01 -16.77 7.58
C SER A 37 -5.08 -15.55 7.62
N PHE A 38 -3.77 -15.78 7.68
CA PHE A 38 -2.75 -14.73 7.72
C PHE A 38 -2.79 -13.87 6.45
N CYS A 39 -2.79 -14.49 5.26
CA CYS A 39 -2.87 -13.75 4.00
C CYS A 39 -4.24 -13.09 3.83
N GLY A 40 -5.32 -13.72 4.31
CA GLY A 40 -6.66 -13.15 4.29
C GLY A 40 -6.76 -11.85 5.08
N GLU A 41 -6.19 -11.79 6.29
CA GLU A 41 -6.14 -10.57 7.11
C GLU A 41 -5.26 -9.50 6.47
N LEU A 42 -4.15 -9.90 5.84
CA LEU A 42 -3.22 -9.00 5.20
C LEU A 42 -3.84 -8.23 4.03
N VAL A 43 -4.64 -8.92 3.22
CA VAL A 43 -5.32 -8.33 2.05
C VAL A 43 -6.57 -7.54 2.45
N LYS A 44 -7.12 -7.77 3.65
CA LYS A 44 -8.22 -6.96 4.19
C LYS A 44 -7.76 -5.61 4.75
N CYS A 45 -6.50 -5.50 5.16
CA CYS A 45 -5.96 -4.29 5.75
C CYS A 45 -5.16 -3.48 4.72
N PRO A 46 -5.62 -2.30 4.29
CA PRO A 46 -4.92 -1.49 3.29
C PRO A 46 -3.54 -1.03 3.76
N TYR A 47 -3.32 -0.89 5.08
CA TYR A 47 -1.99 -0.58 5.64
C TYR A 47 -1.02 -1.75 5.51
N CYS A 48 -1.47 -2.95 5.87
CA CYS A 48 -0.66 -4.17 5.82
C CYS A 48 -0.33 -4.51 4.37
N PHE A 49 -1.33 -4.52 3.48
CA PHE A 49 -1.12 -4.76 2.07
C PHE A 49 -0.24 -3.68 1.44
N GLY A 50 -0.43 -2.41 1.83
CA GLY A 50 0.37 -1.28 1.36
C GLY A 50 1.87 -1.39 1.65
N HIS A 51 2.27 -2.04 2.75
CA HIS A 51 3.69 -2.31 3.00
C HIS A 51 4.31 -3.25 1.96
N TRP A 52 3.56 -4.27 1.54
CA TRP A 52 4.05 -5.21 0.52
C TRP A 52 4.06 -4.56 -0.86
N VAL A 53 3.04 -3.74 -1.17
CA VAL A 53 2.98 -2.98 -2.42
C VAL A 53 4.13 -1.97 -2.50
N SER A 54 4.37 -1.20 -1.44
CA SER A 54 5.48 -0.23 -1.42
C SER A 54 6.84 -0.93 -1.51
N LEU A 55 7.01 -2.07 -0.84
CA LEU A 55 8.23 -2.87 -0.94
C LEU A 55 8.48 -3.35 -2.37
N ALA A 56 7.45 -3.88 -3.05
CA ALA A 56 7.56 -4.28 -4.45
C ALA A 56 7.90 -3.09 -5.36
N LEU A 57 7.24 -1.96 -5.19
CA LEU A 57 7.48 -0.76 -5.99
C LEU A 57 8.89 -0.20 -5.79
N VAL A 58 9.39 -0.13 -4.55
CA VAL A 58 10.75 0.32 -4.26
C VAL A 58 11.79 -0.65 -4.81
N LEU A 59 11.53 -1.96 -4.78
CA LEU A 59 12.44 -2.95 -5.37
C LEU A 59 12.56 -2.80 -6.90
N ILE A 60 11.46 -2.45 -7.57
CA ILE A 60 11.40 -2.26 -9.03
C ILE A 60 12.03 -0.92 -9.44
N TYR A 61 11.63 0.18 -8.80
CA TYR A 61 12.02 1.53 -9.22
C TYR A 61 13.28 2.05 -8.52
N GLN A 62 13.71 1.41 -7.43
CA GLN A 62 14.91 1.75 -6.64
C GLN A 62 15.10 3.27 -6.44
N PRO A 63 14.13 3.98 -5.85
CA PRO A 63 14.29 5.38 -5.51
C PRO A 63 15.52 5.56 -4.59
N ARG A 64 16.46 6.39 -5.03
CA ARG A 64 17.55 6.89 -4.17
C ARG A 64 17.13 8.24 -3.60
N ILE A 65 17.16 8.39 -2.28
CA ILE A 65 16.72 9.60 -1.56
C ILE A 65 17.90 10.26 -0.84
N VAL A 66 18.76 9.47 -0.22
CA VAL A 66 19.84 9.91 0.68
C VAL A 66 21.22 9.68 0.04
N ASP A 67 21.34 8.79 -0.94
CA ASP A 67 22.59 8.50 -1.70
C ASP A 67 23.82 8.11 -0.84
N VAL A 68 23.62 7.81 0.45
CA VAL A 68 24.70 7.40 1.38
C VAL A 68 24.91 5.89 1.37
N TRP A 69 23.83 5.10 1.48
CA TRP A 69 23.93 3.64 1.53
C TRP A 69 22.68 2.96 0.95
N LEU A 70 22.85 2.11 -0.07
CA LEU A 70 21.75 1.55 -0.88
C LEU A 70 20.66 0.87 -0.03
N PHE A 71 21.05 0.02 0.93
CA PHE A 71 20.09 -0.71 1.75
C PHE A 71 19.29 0.19 2.69
N LEU A 72 19.97 1.18 3.30
CA LEU A 72 19.31 2.13 4.19
C LEU A 72 18.36 3.03 3.39
N ASP A 73 18.76 3.43 2.19
CA ASP A 73 17.99 4.30 1.33
C ASP A 73 16.71 3.63 0.82
N LEU A 74 16.82 2.35 0.42
CA LEU A 74 15.68 1.53 0.07
C LEU A 74 14.75 1.30 1.26
N ALA A 75 15.29 1.00 2.45
CA ALA A 75 14.49 0.79 3.65
C ALA A 75 13.68 2.06 4.01
N ILE A 76 14.34 3.22 4.06
CA ILE A 76 13.67 4.49 4.35
C ILE A 76 12.60 4.78 3.29
N SER A 77 12.92 4.58 2.01
CA SER A 77 11.96 4.79 0.92
C SER A 77 10.72 3.92 1.05
N VAL A 78 10.88 2.62 1.38
CA VAL A 78 9.75 1.69 1.60
C VAL A 78 8.86 2.19 2.73
N PHE A 79 9.44 2.57 3.87
CA PHE A 79 8.67 3.02 5.02
C PHE A 79 7.95 4.34 4.73
N VAL A 80 8.62 5.32 4.11
CA VAL A 80 8.00 6.61 3.78
C VAL A 80 6.82 6.43 2.81
N ILE A 81 7.02 5.65 1.74
CA ILE A 81 5.97 5.39 0.74
C ILE A 81 4.82 4.59 1.35
N ALA A 82 5.12 3.56 2.16
CA ALA A 82 4.09 2.77 2.85
C ALA A 82 3.24 3.65 3.77
N TRP A 83 3.87 4.51 4.56
CA TRP A 83 3.19 5.33 5.55
C TRP A 83 2.31 6.40 4.91
N LEU A 84 2.85 7.10 3.89
CA LEU A 84 2.08 8.07 3.11
C LEU A 84 0.93 7.41 2.35
N GLY A 85 1.20 6.29 1.68
CA GLY A 85 0.20 5.57 0.92
C GLY A 85 -0.92 5.01 1.81
N ALA A 86 -0.57 4.50 2.99
CA ALA A 86 -1.57 4.01 3.92
C ALA A 86 -2.39 5.13 4.56
N PHE A 87 -1.78 6.28 4.85
CA PHE A 87 -2.53 7.47 5.30
C PHE A 87 -3.54 7.93 4.24
N GLN A 88 -3.13 7.97 2.96
CA GLN A 88 -4.00 8.29 1.83
C GLN A 88 -5.13 7.27 1.67
N ALA A 89 -4.83 5.97 1.73
CA ALA A 89 -5.83 4.91 1.62
C ALA A 89 -6.83 4.96 2.79
N LEU A 90 -6.36 5.15 4.02
CA LEU A 90 -7.23 5.26 5.19
C LEU A 90 -8.13 6.49 5.10
N LEU A 91 -7.61 7.63 4.64
CA LEU A 91 -8.41 8.82 4.41
C LEU A 91 -9.53 8.54 3.41
N MET A 92 -9.24 7.84 2.31
CA MET A 92 -10.25 7.45 1.32
C MET A 92 -11.29 6.47 1.88
N CYS A 93 -10.89 5.47 2.66
CA CYS A 93 -11.81 4.59 3.38
C CYS A 93 -12.78 5.41 4.25
N ARG A 94 -12.23 6.32 5.07
CA ARG A 94 -13.03 7.19 5.93
C ARG A 94 -13.98 8.11 5.16
N LEU A 95 -13.56 8.63 4.01
CA LEU A 95 -14.41 9.45 3.16
C LEU A 95 -15.56 8.64 2.57
N MET A 96 -15.33 7.40 2.13
CA MET A 96 -16.41 6.53 1.65
C MET A 96 -17.39 6.17 2.76
N ASP A 97 -16.91 5.85 3.96
CA ASP A 97 -17.75 5.58 5.13
C ASP A 97 -18.67 6.77 5.49
N LEU A 98 -18.22 8.00 5.19
CA LEU A 98 -19.00 9.22 5.40
C LEU A 98 -20.02 9.49 4.28
N VAL A 99 -19.77 9.01 3.07
CA VAL A 99 -20.66 9.17 1.91
C VAL A 99 -21.76 8.12 1.89
N GLU A 100 -21.48 6.91 2.39
CA GLU A 100 -22.44 5.80 2.46
C GLU A 100 -23.38 5.90 3.70
N LYS A 101 -23.11 6.84 4.62
CA LYS A 101 -23.97 7.18 5.77
C LYS A 101 -24.98 8.27 5.45
#